data_AF-A0A258D477-F1
#
_entry.id   AF-A0A258D477-F1
#
_cell.length_a   1.000
_cell.length_b   1.000
_cell.length_c   1.000
_cell.angle_alpha   90.00
_cell.angle_beta   90.00
_cell.angle_gamma   90.00
#
_symmetry.space_group_name_H-M   'P 1'
#
loop_
_entity.id
_entity.type
_entity.pdbx_description
1 polymer ?
#
loop_
_entity_poly.entity_id
_entity_poly.type
_entity_poly.pdbx_seq_one_letter_code
_entity_poly.pdbx_strand_id
1 'polypeptide(L)'
;MAAFTRRKALQFGAATLGASALPQFAIGQSDNRPSITIAVQKIVNSNTLDVLREQSNVGERIFFTSLWEPLIGKDWLGNLMPRPGLATEWKRIDDQTIELKLRQGVKFH
;
A
#
# COMPACT_ATOMS: atom_id res chain seq x y z
N MET A 1 -8.11 -40.43 27.81
CA MET A 1 -7.07 -39.60 27.17
C MET A 1 -6.53 -40.37 25.97
N ALA A 2 -6.67 -39.86 24.75
CA ALA A 2 -6.20 -40.57 23.56
C ALA A 2 -4.66 -40.53 23.49
N ALA A 3 -4.01 -41.70 23.52
CA ALA A 3 -2.56 -41.79 23.39
C ALA A 3 -2.10 -41.36 21.98
N PHE A 4 -1.20 -40.38 21.93
CA PHE A 4 -0.48 -40.01 20.72
C PHE A 4 0.56 -41.08 20.41
N THR A 5 0.42 -41.75 19.26
CA THR A 5 1.38 -42.75 18.78
C THR A 5 2.08 -42.25 17.52
N ARG A 6 3.32 -42.68 17.29
CA ARG A 6 4.13 -42.27 16.11
C ARG A 6 3.39 -42.48 14.78
N ARG A 7 2.55 -43.53 14.70
CA ARG A 7 1.70 -43.82 13.53
C ARG A 7 0.65 -42.73 13.30
N LYS A 8 0.01 -42.23 14.36
CA LYS A 8 -0.94 -41.11 14.25
C LYS A 8 -0.23 -39.82 13.84
N ALA A 9 0.97 -39.57 14.38
CA ALA A 9 1.78 -38.42 13.99
C ALA A 9 2.14 -38.42 12.49
N LEU A 10 2.55 -39.57 11.94
CA LEU A 10 2.81 -39.70 10.49
C LEU A 10 1.55 -39.52 9.64
N GLN A 11 0.40 -40.05 10.09
CA GLN A 11 -0.87 -39.90 9.37
C GLN A 11 -1.33 -38.44 9.34
N PHE A 12 -1.18 -37.70 10.43
CA PHE A 12 -1.45 -36.26 10.47
C PHE A 12 -0.48 -35.47 9.57
N GLY A 13 0.81 -35.80 9.57
CA GLY A 13 1.81 -35.14 8.71
C GLY A 13 1.57 -35.34 7.21
N ALA A 14 1.13 -36.54 6.81
CA ALA A 14 0.80 -36.82 5.40
C ALA A 14 -0.45 -36.05 4.93
N ALA A 15 -1.46 -35.93 5.79
CA ALA A 15 -2.67 -35.15 5.49
C ALA A 15 -2.38 -33.65 5.33
N THR A 16 -1.47 -33.08 6.13
CA THR A 16 -1.07 -31.67 6.02
C THR A 16 -0.27 -31.37 4.75
N LEU A 17 0.55 -32.31 4.27
CA LEU A 17 1.30 -32.14 3.01
C LEU A 17 0.38 -32.21 1.79
N GLY A 18 -0.60 -33.12 1.78
CA GLY A 18 -1.58 -33.22 0.69
C GLY A 18 -2.45 -31.97 0.53
N ALA A 19 -2.81 -31.30 1.64
CA ALA A 19 -3.59 -30.07 1.61
C ALA A 19 -2.82 -28.86 1.03
N SER A 20 -1.48 -28.84 1.12
CA SER A 20 -0.65 -27.77 0.55
C SER A 20 -0.50 -27.82 -0.97
N ALA A 21 -0.87 -28.95 -1.61
CA ALA A 21 -0.81 -29.13 -3.06
C ALA A 21 -2.10 -28.67 -3.78
N LEU A 22 -3.15 -28.30 -3.03
CA LEU A 22 -4.38 -27.78 -3.61
C LEU A 22 -4.26 -26.29 -3.91
N PRO A 23 -4.91 -25.78 -4.98
CA PRO A 23 -4.97 -24.35 -5.25
C PRO A 23 -5.57 -23.64 -4.04
N GLN A 24 -4.78 -22.77 -3.42
CA GLN A 24 -5.25 -21.91 -2.35
C GLN A 24 -6.12 -20.82 -2.97
N PHE A 25 -7.43 -20.99 -2.91
CA PHE A 25 -8.33 -19.89 -3.17
C PHE A 25 -8.12 -18.86 -2.06
N ALA A 26 -7.76 -17.64 -2.42
CA ALA A 26 -7.72 -16.53 -1.49
C ALA A 26 -9.17 -16.26 -1.04
N ILE A 27 -9.55 -16.81 0.12
CA ILE A 27 -10.76 -16.38 0.81
C ILE A 27 -10.45 -14.97 1.31
N GLY A 28 -11.04 -13.97 0.65
CA GLY A 28 -10.93 -12.59 1.09
C GLY A 28 -11.38 -12.49 2.53
N GLN A 29 -10.45 -12.13 3.43
CA GLN A 29 -10.77 -11.85 4.82
C GLN A 29 -11.85 -10.76 4.85
N SER A 30 -12.90 -10.94 5.66
CA SER A 30 -13.91 -9.89 5.84
C SER A 30 -13.20 -8.61 6.28
N ASP A 31 -13.43 -7.52 5.54
CA ASP A 31 -12.79 -6.26 5.83
C ASP A 31 -13.41 -5.63 7.08
N ASN A 32 -12.84 -5.96 8.24
CA ASN A 32 -13.28 -5.48 9.55
C ASN A 32 -12.65 -4.13 9.93
N ARG A 33 -12.02 -3.41 8.98
CA ARG A 33 -11.41 -2.10 9.25
C ARG A 33 -12.50 -1.04 9.49
N PRO A 34 -12.27 -0.08 10.41
CA PRO A 34 -13.22 0.99 10.65
C PRO A 34 -13.34 1.92 9.44
N SER A 35 -14.57 2.34 9.13
CA SER A 35 -14.80 3.42 8.16
C SER A 35 -14.62 4.78 8.84
N ILE A 36 -13.90 5.68 8.18
CA ILE A 36 -13.65 7.05 8.65
C ILE A 36 -14.34 8.01 7.67
N THR A 37 -15.28 8.81 8.17
CA THR A 37 -15.92 9.87 7.39
C THR A 37 -15.18 11.18 7.62
N ILE A 38 -14.66 11.78 6.55
CA ILE A 38 -13.94 13.05 6.59
C ILE A 38 -14.76 14.10 5.84
N ALA A 39 -15.25 15.11 6.55
CA ALA A 39 -15.95 16.22 5.94
C ALA A 39 -14.94 17.23 5.35
N VAL A 40 -15.15 17.62 4.09
CA VAL A 40 -14.37 18.64 3.39
C VAL A 40 -15.30 19.57 2.63
N GLN A 41 -14.81 20.76 2.25
CA GLN A 41 -15.64 21.77 1.60
C GLN A 41 -16.07 21.34 0.19
N LYS A 42 -15.11 20.82 -0.58
CA LYS A 42 -15.30 20.22 -1.91
C LYS A 42 -14.12 19.28 -2.18
N ILE A 43 -14.37 18.08 -2.70
CA ILE A 43 -13.32 17.08 -2.95
C ILE A 43 -12.39 17.53 -4.08
N VAL A 44 -12.96 18.01 -5.19
CA VAL A 44 -12.22 18.55 -6.34
C VAL A 44 -12.91 19.77 -6.92
N ASN A 45 -12.14 20.81 -7.25
CA ASN A 45 -12.64 22.01 -7.91
C ASN A 45 -12.83 21.79 -9.42
N SER A 46 -11.94 20.99 -10.03
CA SER A 46 -11.90 20.65 -11.45
C SER A 46 -13.00 19.67 -11.90
N ASN A 47 -13.75 19.08 -10.97
CA ASN A 47 -14.69 17.98 -11.20
C ASN A 47 -14.03 16.73 -11.84
N THR A 48 -12.71 16.58 -11.72
CA THR A 48 -11.95 15.42 -12.19
C THR A 48 -11.08 14.86 -11.08
N LEU A 49 -10.94 13.54 -11.00
CA LEU A 49 -9.99 12.88 -10.09
C LEU A 49 -8.61 12.71 -10.72
N ASP A 50 -8.12 13.78 -11.37
CA ASP A 50 -6.83 13.82 -12.04
C ASP A 50 -5.89 14.75 -11.29
N VAL A 51 -4.79 14.20 -10.77
CA VAL A 51 -3.79 14.90 -9.96
C VAL A 51 -3.13 16.06 -10.72
N LEU A 52 -3.03 15.97 -12.05
CA LEU A 52 -2.45 17.04 -12.88
C LEU A 52 -3.43 18.19 -13.11
N ARG A 53 -4.74 17.95 -12.96
CA ARG A 53 -5.78 18.96 -13.20
C ARG A 53 -6.31 19.57 -11.92
N GLU A 54 -6.37 18.81 -10.83
CA GLU A 54 -6.78 19.34 -9.54
C GLU A 54 -5.59 19.95 -8.80
N GLN A 55 -5.67 21.25 -8.50
CA GLN A 55 -4.63 22.01 -7.82
C GLN A 55 -5.20 22.82 -6.65
N SER A 56 -6.10 22.22 -5.86
CA SER A 56 -6.63 22.84 -4.63
C SER A 56 -5.97 22.25 -3.38
N ASN A 57 -5.93 23.02 -2.29
CA ASN A 57 -5.37 22.53 -1.01
C ASN A 57 -6.13 21.30 -0.46
N VAL A 58 -7.45 21.23 -0.69
CA VAL A 58 -8.27 20.08 -0.29
C VAL A 58 -7.98 18.88 -1.19
N GLY A 59 -7.94 19.12 -2.50
CA GLY A 59 -7.59 18.09 -3.49
C GLY A 59 -6.20 17.51 -3.24
N GLU A 60 -5.18 18.34 -3.03
CA GLU A 60 -3.81 17.92 -2.72
C GLU A 60 -3.78 16.95 -1.53
N ARG A 61 -4.47 17.29 -0.44
CA ARG A 61 -4.59 16.42 0.74
C ARG A 61 -5.24 15.09 0.40
N ILE A 62 -6.32 15.07 -0.36
CA ILE A 62 -7.05 13.83 -0.68
C ILE A 62 -6.24 12.95 -1.63
N PHE A 63 -5.65 13.51 -2.70
CA PHE A 63 -4.91 12.73 -3.68
C PHE A 63 -3.66 12.10 -3.09
N PHE A 64 -2.80 12.90 -2.47
CA PHE A 64 -1.49 12.44 -2.04
C PHE A 64 -1.51 11.64 -0.72
N THR A 65 -2.65 11.52 -0.05
CA THR A 65 -2.82 10.61 1.11
C THR A 65 -3.64 9.37 0.80
N SER A 66 -4.48 9.38 -0.25
CA SER A 66 -5.50 8.33 -0.43
C SER A 66 -5.54 7.69 -1.81
N LEU A 67 -5.09 8.38 -2.86
CA LEU A 67 -5.28 7.92 -4.26
C LEU A 67 -3.97 7.82 -5.06
N TRP A 68 -2.92 8.54 -4.64
CA TRP A 68 -1.70 8.68 -5.41
C TRP A 68 -0.46 8.67 -4.50
N GLU A 69 0.58 7.94 -4.91
CA GLU A 69 1.89 7.95 -4.26
C GLU A 69 2.90 8.65 -5.20
N PRO A 70 3.47 9.82 -4.82
CA PRO A 70 4.45 10.53 -5.64
C PRO A 70 5.84 9.88 -5.54
N LEU A 71 6.76 10.29 -6.42
CA LEU A 71 8.18 9.91 -6.33
C LEU A 71 8.78 10.35 -4.98
N ILE A 72 8.59 11.62 -4.64
CA ILE A 72 9.01 12.22 -3.37
C ILE A 72 7.75 12.69 -2.65
N GLY A 73 7.52 12.15 -1.45
CA GLY A 73 6.39 12.50 -0.60
C GLY A 73 6.65 13.74 0.24
N LYS A 74 5.61 14.17 0.95
CA LYS A 74 5.64 15.29 1.90
C LYS A 74 5.35 14.77 3.31
N ASP A 75 6.09 15.25 4.30
CA ASP A 75 5.83 14.91 5.70
C ASP A 75 4.60 15.64 6.25
N TRP A 76 3.41 15.16 5.88
CA TRP A 76 2.11 15.78 6.18
C TRP A 76 1.82 15.97 7.67
N LEU A 77 2.42 15.16 8.55
CA LEU A 77 2.20 15.20 9.99
C LEU A 77 3.29 15.96 10.75
N GLY A 78 4.39 16.31 10.09
CA GLY A 78 5.52 16.99 10.72
C GLY A 78 5.80 18.32 10.05
N ASN A 79 7.04 18.49 9.59
CA ASN A 79 7.54 19.77 9.09
C ASN A 79 7.33 20.00 7.58
N LEU A 80 6.52 19.15 6.93
CA LEU A 80 6.24 19.19 5.49
C LEU A 80 7.48 19.02 4.60
N MET A 81 8.60 18.53 5.16
CA MET A 81 9.80 18.30 4.38
C MET A 81 9.62 17.13 3.41
N PRO A 82 10.41 17.09 2.33
CA PRO A 82 10.48 15.93 1.43
C PRO A 82 10.80 14.65 2.22
N ARG A 83 10.05 13.59 1.93
CA ARG A 83 10.28 12.25 2.47
C ARG A 83 10.18 11.19 1.36
N PRO A 84 10.76 10.00 1.55
CA PRO A 84 10.59 8.90 0.59
C PRO A 84 9.13 8.61 0.27
N GLY A 85 8.84 8.50 -1.03
CA GLY A 85 7.60 7.99 -1.60
C GLY A 85 7.91 6.73 -2.43
N LEU A 86 7.57 6.73 -3.72
CA LEU A 86 8.01 5.67 -4.63
C LEU A 86 9.53 5.63 -4.79
N ALA A 87 10.20 6.79 -4.72
CA ALA A 87 11.65 6.86 -4.65
C ALA A 87 12.12 6.72 -3.20
N THR A 88 12.94 5.70 -2.94
CA THR A 88 13.53 5.45 -1.63
C THR A 88 14.76 6.32 -1.37
N GLU A 89 15.44 6.72 -2.44
CA GLU A 89 16.61 7.59 -2.43
C GLU A 89 16.55 8.50 -3.66
N TRP A 90 17.09 9.71 -3.54
CA TRP A 90 17.31 10.60 -4.67
C TRP A 90 18.59 11.39 -4.49
N LYS A 91 19.29 11.62 -5.59
CA LYS A 91 20.53 12.38 -5.63
C LYS A 91 20.49 13.36 -6.79
N ARG A 92 20.72 14.63 -6.52
CA ARG A 92 20.99 15.62 -7.56
C ARG A 92 22.44 15.46 -7.99
N ILE A 93 22.64 15.14 -9.27
CA ILE A 93 23.99 14.90 -9.84
C ILE A 93 24.60 16.23 -10.28
N ASP A 94 23.78 17.08 -10.90
CA ASP A 94 24.14 18.42 -11.37
C ASP A 94 22.89 19.34 -11.39
N ASP A 95 22.97 20.49 -12.04
CA ASP A 95 21.89 21.47 -12.07
C ASP A 95 20.64 21.06 -12.87
N GLN A 96 20.77 20.04 -13.72
CA GLN A 96 19.72 19.59 -14.63
C GLN A 96 19.39 18.10 -14.45
N THR A 97 20.15 17.37 -13.64
CA THR A 97 20.02 15.91 -13.49
C THR A 97 19.74 15.51 -12.05
N ILE A 98 18.64 14.77 -11.86
CA ILE A 98 18.30 14.09 -10.60
C ILE A 98 18.16 12.60 -10.89
N GLU A 99 18.87 11.80 -10.11
CA GLU A 99 18.76 10.34 -10.10
C GLU A 99 17.85 9.89 -8.95
N LEU A 100 16.96 8.94 -9.24
CA LEU A 100 15.94 8.42 -8.33
C LEU A 100 16.07 6.89 -8.27
N LYS A 101 16.10 6.34 -7.05
CA LYS A 101 16.04 4.89 -6.83
C LYS A 101 14.64 4.48 -6.40
N LEU A 102 13.97 3.67 -7.21
CA LEU A 102 12.58 3.28 -6.96
C LEU A 102 12.46 2.01 -6.11
N ARG A 103 11.43 1.99 -5.25
CA ARG A 103 11.01 0.79 -4.52
C ARG A 103 10.63 -0.33 -5.50
N GLN A 104 11.02 -1.56 -5.20
CA GLN A 104 10.69 -2.72 -6.01
C GLN A 104 9.29 -3.26 -5.70
N GLY A 105 8.66 -3.90 -6.69
CA GLY A 105 7.37 -4.57 -6.52
C GLY A 105 6.17 -3.64 -6.32
N VAL A 106 6.28 -2.37 -6.72
CA VAL A 106 5.15 -1.43 -6.72
C VAL A 106 4.04 -1.94 -7.65
N LYS A 107 2.79 -1.84 -7.18
CA LYS A 107 1.60 -2.25 -7.91
C LYS A 107 0.63 -1.08 -7.98
N PHE A 108 -0.11 -1.00 -9.08
CA PHE A 108 -1.30 -0.19 -9.16
C PHE A 108 -2.47 -0.92 -8.48
N HIS A 109 -3.51 -0.16 -8.13
CA HIS A 109 -4.74 -0.67 -7.56
C HIS A 109 -5.47 -1.64 -8.50
#